data_AF-A0A922XDR6-F1
#
_entry.id   AF-A0A922XDR6-F1
#
_cell.length_a   1.000
_cell.length_b   1.000
_cell.length_c   1.000
_cell.angle_alpha   90.00
_cell.angle_beta   90.00
_cell.angle_gamma   90.00
#
_symmetry.space_group_name_H-M   'P 1'
#
loop_
_entity.id
_entity.type
_entity.pdbx_description
1 polymer ?
#
loop_
_entity_poly.entity_id
_entity_poly.type
_entity_poly.pdbx_seq_one_letter_code
_entity_poly.pdbx_strand_id
1 'polypeptide(L)'
;MNNLTVADARHIVNCEGGELTLGETAIEITITAIVSAMLARAVWVGDATAWHLFLPMLAQYFALILALPVIYLFIRHPGLRKDSLGSLRLVIGLIVSAAVALGVQSYRTKTPWRPLLDDYLAEVYRWVVDAHMHWPILLAVAAILWQIPRRIRNLYVHGPPFSGVSLGCAMRCVVPLFGCFLAPFIAAGKVPVVWILWVTIVAADILALGMHWDLQNRLRKLDSDELNDSRILK
;
A
#
# COMPACT_ATOMS: atom_id res chain seq x y z
N MET A 1 27.02 0.29 -8.86
CA MET A 1 26.49 -0.12 -10.18
C MET A 1 25.41 -1.15 -9.93
N ASN A 2 24.14 -0.77 -10.10
CA ASN A 2 23.00 -1.66 -9.88
C ASN A 2 22.58 -2.20 -11.25
N ASN A 3 23.23 -3.27 -11.71
CA ASN A 3 22.91 -3.91 -12.98
C ASN A 3 21.71 -4.83 -12.78
N LEU A 4 20.52 -4.25 -12.61
CA LEU A 4 19.27 -5.00 -12.72
C LEU A 4 19.21 -5.57 -14.14
N THR A 5 19.34 -6.88 -14.27
CA THR A 5 19.25 -7.56 -15.56
C THR A 5 17.79 -7.62 -16.03
N VAL A 6 17.56 -7.84 -17.32
CA VAL A 6 16.19 -8.09 -17.84
C VAL A 6 15.56 -9.30 -17.14
N ALA A 7 16.37 -10.29 -16.76
CA ALA A 7 15.92 -11.45 -15.98
C ALA A 7 15.46 -11.05 -14.57
N ASP A 8 16.17 -10.14 -13.89
CA ASP A 8 15.74 -9.62 -12.58
C ASP A 8 14.45 -8.80 -12.68
N ALA A 9 14.31 -7.99 -13.74
CA ALA A 9 13.08 -7.24 -14.00
C ALA A 9 11.89 -8.19 -14.27
N ARG A 10 12.08 -9.25 -15.08
CA ARG A 10 11.07 -10.29 -15.31
C ARG A 10 10.72 -11.02 -14.02
N HIS A 11 11.72 -11.39 -13.22
CA HIS A 11 11.52 -12.05 -11.93
C HIS A 11 10.71 -11.19 -10.96
N ILE A 12 11.04 -9.90 -10.86
CA ILE A 12 10.31 -8.94 -10.02
C ILE A 12 8.86 -8.78 -10.50
N VAL A 13 8.64 -8.59 -11.82
CA VAL A 13 7.28 -8.48 -12.37
C VAL A 13 6.48 -9.75 -12.07
N ASN A 14 7.05 -10.93 -12.29
CA ASN A 14 6.40 -12.22 -12.01
C ASN A 14 6.09 -12.42 -10.51
N CYS A 15 6.94 -11.91 -9.62
CA CYS A 15 6.71 -11.98 -8.18
C CYS A 15 5.67 -10.94 -7.70
N GLU A 16 5.63 -9.73 -8.27
CA GLU A 16 4.77 -8.63 -7.82
C GLU A 16 3.31 -8.72 -8.29
N GLY A 17 3.04 -9.61 -9.24
CA GLY A 17 1.71 -9.81 -9.78
C GLY A 17 1.73 -10.65 -11.06
N GLY A 18 2.83 -10.66 -11.79
CA GLY A 18 2.88 -11.18 -13.15
C GLY A 18 2.31 -10.18 -14.14
N GLU A 19 2.20 -10.58 -15.40
CA GLU A 19 1.53 -9.76 -16.40
C GLU A 19 0.05 -9.61 -16.05
N LEU A 20 -0.44 -8.38 -16.09
CA LEU A 20 -1.85 -8.11 -15.91
C LEU A 20 -2.56 -8.43 -17.22
N THR A 21 -3.60 -9.26 -17.14
CA THR A 21 -4.52 -9.38 -18.27
C THR A 21 -5.32 -8.08 -18.41
N LEU A 22 -5.84 -7.79 -19.61
CA LEU A 22 -6.69 -6.61 -19.85
C LEU A 22 -7.84 -6.52 -18.83
N GLY A 23 -8.43 -7.66 -18.45
CA GLY A 23 -9.49 -7.73 -17.45
C GLY A 23 -8.99 -7.37 -16.04
N GLU A 24 -7.81 -7.83 -15.65
CA GLU A 24 -7.20 -7.48 -14.36
C GLU A 24 -6.83 -5.99 -14.30
N THR A 25 -6.30 -5.42 -15.38
CA THR A 25 -6.05 -3.98 -15.47
C THR A 25 -7.35 -3.17 -15.32
N ALA A 26 -8.44 -3.61 -15.97
CA ALA A 26 -9.74 -2.95 -15.85
C ALA A 26 -10.30 -3.02 -14.42
N ILE A 27 -10.10 -4.15 -13.74
CA ILE A 27 -10.45 -4.32 -12.32
C ILE A 27 -9.63 -3.38 -11.44
N GLU A 28 -8.30 -3.30 -11.64
CA GLU A 28 -7.44 -2.40 -10.86
C GLU A 28 -7.78 -0.93 -11.06
N ILE A 29 -8.06 -0.51 -12.30
CA ILE A 29 -8.54 0.85 -12.61
C ILE A 29 -9.87 1.11 -11.90
N THR A 30 -10.79 0.16 -11.94
CA THR A 30 -12.11 0.29 -11.31
C THR A 30 -11.99 0.38 -9.79
N ILE A 31 -11.18 -0.47 -9.15
CA ILE A 31 -10.91 -0.42 -7.71
C ILE A 31 -10.27 0.94 -7.35
N THR A 32 -9.28 1.38 -8.12
CA THR A 32 -8.62 2.67 -7.91
C THR A 32 -9.60 3.83 -8.01
N ALA A 33 -10.48 3.82 -9.03
CA ALA A 33 -11.50 4.83 -9.23
C ALA A 33 -12.53 4.85 -8.09
N ILE A 34 -12.99 3.68 -7.64
CA ILE A 34 -13.94 3.57 -6.52
C ILE A 34 -13.31 4.09 -5.23
N VAL A 35 -12.08 3.67 -4.89
CA VAL A 35 -11.38 4.14 -3.68
C VAL A 35 -11.15 5.66 -3.75
N SER A 36 -10.74 6.17 -4.91
CA SER A 36 -10.54 7.61 -5.13
C SER A 36 -11.82 8.41 -4.98
N ALA A 37 -12.94 7.91 -5.52
CA ALA A 37 -14.26 8.52 -5.39
C ALA A 37 -14.77 8.51 -3.94
N MET A 38 -14.55 7.41 -3.21
CA MET A 38 -14.91 7.33 -1.79
C MET A 38 -14.06 8.27 -0.93
N LEU A 39 -12.78 8.42 -1.25
CA LEU A 39 -11.91 9.43 -0.64
C LEU A 39 -12.41 10.85 -0.94
N ALA A 40 -12.75 11.15 -2.19
CA ALA A 40 -13.30 12.46 -2.56
C ALA A 40 -14.62 12.76 -1.81
N ARG A 41 -15.49 11.74 -1.67
CA ARG A 41 -16.72 11.85 -0.86
C ARG A 41 -16.40 12.12 0.62
N ALA A 42 -15.40 11.46 1.19
CA ALA A 42 -14.98 11.70 2.58
C ALA A 42 -14.49 13.14 2.78
N VAL A 43 -13.71 13.68 1.82
CA VAL A 43 -13.28 15.08 1.83
C VAL A 43 -14.47 16.04 1.69
N TRP A 44 -15.43 15.73 0.81
CA TRP A 44 -16.55 16.61 0.51
C TRP A 44 -17.67 16.61 1.56
N VAL A 45 -17.97 15.44 2.15
CA VAL A 45 -19.12 15.24 3.05
C VAL A 45 -18.71 15.08 4.51
N GLY A 46 -17.54 14.48 4.75
CA GLY A 46 -17.04 14.17 6.09
C GLY A 46 -15.97 15.14 6.58
N ASP A 47 -15.71 16.24 5.85
CA ASP A 47 -14.64 17.20 6.15
C ASP A 47 -13.27 16.53 6.42
N ALA A 48 -13.00 15.43 5.70
CA ALA A 48 -11.77 14.68 5.88
C ALA A 48 -10.55 15.57 5.64
N THR A 49 -9.60 15.55 6.58
CA THR A 49 -8.37 16.33 6.50
C THR A 49 -7.27 15.59 5.74
N ALA A 50 -6.15 16.26 5.47
CA ALA A 50 -4.95 15.65 4.88
C ALA A 50 -4.52 14.35 5.58
N TRP A 51 -4.69 14.27 6.90
CA TRP A 51 -4.33 13.09 7.68
C TRP A 51 -5.22 11.88 7.43
N HIS A 52 -6.51 12.12 7.16
CA HIS A 52 -7.47 11.07 6.87
C HIS A 52 -7.11 10.35 5.55
N LEU A 53 -6.55 11.07 4.57
CA LEU A 53 -6.13 10.48 3.29
C LEU A 53 -5.09 9.35 3.43
N PHE A 54 -4.36 9.29 4.55
CA PHE A 54 -3.39 8.23 4.82
C PHE A 54 -4.01 6.97 5.45
N LEU A 55 -5.22 7.06 6.02
CA LEU A 55 -5.84 5.92 6.74
C LEU A 55 -6.05 4.69 5.86
N PRO A 56 -6.51 4.78 4.59
CA PRO A 56 -6.68 3.60 3.76
C PRO A 56 -5.35 2.93 3.40
N MET A 57 -4.29 3.73 3.24
CA MET A 57 -2.95 3.24 2.98
C MET A 57 -2.38 2.51 4.20
N LEU A 58 -2.53 3.10 5.40
CA LEU A 58 -2.18 2.43 6.66
C LEU A 58 -2.96 1.11 6.80
N ALA A 59 -4.27 1.13 6.52
CA ALA A 59 -5.11 -0.05 6.60
C ALA A 59 -4.68 -1.17 5.65
N GLN A 60 -4.32 -0.84 4.39
CA GLN A 60 -3.74 -1.80 3.44
C GLN A 60 -2.47 -2.44 3.99
N TYR A 61 -1.56 -1.62 4.51
CA TYR A 61 -0.30 -2.10 5.06
C TYR A 61 -0.53 -3.01 6.27
N PHE A 62 -1.38 -2.58 7.21
CA PHE A 62 -1.74 -3.38 8.38
C PHE A 62 -2.42 -4.70 8.00
N ALA A 63 -3.35 -4.67 7.04
CA ALA A 63 -4.00 -5.88 6.55
C ALA A 63 -2.98 -6.87 5.96
N LEU A 64 -1.99 -6.40 5.20
CA LEU A 64 -0.94 -7.27 4.64
C LEU A 64 -0.05 -7.87 5.74
N ILE A 65 0.48 -7.05 6.65
CA ILE A 65 1.40 -7.53 7.71
C ILE A 65 0.69 -8.45 8.71
N LEU A 66 -0.63 -8.27 8.93
CA LEU A 66 -1.41 -9.15 9.80
C LEU A 66 -1.86 -10.42 9.09
N ALA A 67 -2.17 -10.36 7.79
CA ALA A 67 -2.53 -11.53 7.02
C ALA A 67 -1.37 -12.51 6.87
N LEU A 68 -0.13 -12.03 6.77
CA LEU A 68 1.07 -12.84 6.58
C LEU A 68 1.26 -13.95 7.65
N PRO A 69 1.28 -13.64 8.96
CA PRO A 69 1.29 -14.67 10.01
C PRO A 69 0.12 -15.64 9.93
N VAL A 70 -1.09 -15.15 9.67
CA VAL A 70 -2.29 -15.98 9.57
C VAL A 70 -2.17 -16.97 8.41
N ILE A 71 -1.77 -16.51 7.23
CA ILE A 71 -1.54 -17.36 6.06
C ILE A 71 -0.47 -18.41 6.35
N TYR A 72 0.63 -18.03 7.01
CA TYR A 72 1.70 -18.96 7.35
C TYR A 72 1.25 -20.11 8.26
N LEU A 73 0.22 -19.92 9.10
CA LEU A 73 -0.37 -21.01 9.90
C LEU A 73 -0.95 -22.13 9.01
N PHE A 74 -1.50 -21.77 7.85
CA PHE A 74 -2.11 -22.70 6.91
C PHE A 74 -1.14 -23.15 5.80
N ILE A 75 -0.27 -22.25 5.33
CA ILE A 75 0.63 -22.45 4.19
C ILE A 75 2.08 -22.29 4.66
N ARG A 76 2.72 -23.42 4.93
CA ARG A 76 4.11 -23.44 5.43
C ARG A 76 5.11 -23.41 4.29
N HIS A 77 5.48 -22.20 3.86
CA HIS A 77 6.55 -21.99 2.88
C HIS A 77 7.77 -21.29 3.52
N PRO A 78 9.02 -21.67 3.21
CA PRO A 78 10.22 -21.02 3.77
C PRO A 78 10.29 -19.51 3.49
N GLY A 79 9.83 -19.07 2.31
CA GLY A 79 9.70 -17.65 1.96
C GLY A 79 8.70 -16.91 2.86
N LEU A 80 7.52 -17.51 3.10
CA LEU A 80 6.51 -16.92 3.99
C LEU A 80 6.98 -16.86 5.44
N ARG A 81 7.78 -17.82 5.89
CA ARG A 81 8.32 -17.81 7.25
C ARG A 81 9.15 -16.56 7.53
N LYS A 82 10.02 -16.18 6.59
CA LYS A 82 10.88 -14.99 6.73
C LYS A 82 10.03 -13.72 6.79
N ASP A 83 9.09 -13.59 5.86
CA ASP A 83 8.23 -12.39 5.75
C ASP A 83 7.28 -12.30 6.95
N SER A 84 6.70 -13.42 7.40
CA SER A 84 5.86 -13.51 8.60
C SER A 84 6.61 -13.09 9.88
N LEU A 85 7.85 -13.55 10.07
CA LEU A 85 8.68 -13.13 11.20
C LEU A 85 9.01 -11.63 11.14
N GLY A 86 9.30 -11.11 9.94
CA GLY A 86 9.49 -9.68 9.72
C GLY A 86 8.25 -8.87 10.09
N SER A 87 7.08 -9.27 9.60
CA SER A 87 5.80 -8.65 9.92
C SER A 87 5.48 -8.69 11.42
N LEU A 88 5.72 -9.82 12.10
CA LEU A 88 5.49 -9.93 13.54
C LEU A 88 6.39 -8.97 14.33
N ARG A 89 7.67 -8.85 13.95
CA ARG A 89 8.60 -7.89 14.56
C ARG A 89 8.13 -6.45 14.37
N LEU A 90 7.61 -6.10 13.19
CA LEU A 90 7.06 -4.77 12.92
C LEU A 90 5.82 -4.50 13.78
N VAL A 91 4.88 -5.45 13.87
CA VAL A 91 3.69 -5.32 14.71
C VAL A 91 4.07 -5.14 16.18
N ILE A 92 4.99 -5.95 16.69
CA ILE A 92 5.50 -5.82 18.06
C ILE A 92 6.16 -4.45 18.25
N GLY A 93 7.00 -4.01 17.32
CA GLY A 93 7.65 -2.71 17.37
C GLY A 93 6.66 -1.54 17.41
N LEU A 94 5.57 -1.63 16.64
CA LEU A 94 4.49 -0.63 16.63
C LEU A 94 3.73 -0.62 17.97
N ILE A 95 3.39 -1.78 18.52
CA ILE A 95 2.73 -1.90 19.83
C ILE A 95 3.61 -1.31 20.93
N VAL A 96 4.90 -1.65 20.95
CA VAL A 96 5.87 -1.11 21.92
C VAL A 96 5.99 0.40 21.78
N SER A 97 6.09 0.92 20.54
CA SER A 97 6.18 2.36 20.29
C SER A 97 4.93 3.10 20.76
N ALA A 98 3.73 2.54 20.51
CA ALA A 98 2.46 3.10 20.99
C ALA A 98 2.36 3.07 22.52
N ALA A 99 2.80 1.97 23.16
CA ALA A 99 2.84 1.86 24.62
C ALA A 99 3.80 2.87 25.25
N VAL A 100 4.98 3.08 24.65
CA VAL A 100 5.94 4.10 25.09
C VAL A 100 5.35 5.50 24.91
N ALA A 101 4.74 5.80 23.77
CA ALA A 101 4.10 7.10 23.52
C ALA A 101 2.98 7.39 24.54
N LEU A 102 2.12 6.39 24.81
CA LEU A 102 1.07 6.47 25.82
C LEU A 102 1.67 6.67 27.23
N GLY A 103 2.73 5.95 27.57
CA GLY A 103 3.43 6.09 28.85
C GLY A 103 4.06 7.47 29.05
N VAL A 104 4.73 8.00 28.01
CA VAL A 104 5.29 9.36 28.01
C VAL A 104 4.18 10.39 28.19
N GLN A 105 3.06 10.24 27.47
CA GLN A 105 1.97 11.18 27.58
C GLN A 105 1.29 11.11 28.95
N SER A 106 1.02 9.90 29.46
CA SER A 106 0.49 9.67 30.80
C SER A 106 1.34 10.33 31.88
N TYR A 107 2.67 10.23 31.76
CA TYR A 107 3.61 10.91 32.66
C TYR A 107 3.53 12.44 32.52
N ARG A 108 3.48 12.98 31.30
CA ARG A 108 3.42 14.43 31.04
C ARG A 108 2.12 15.07 31.53
N THR A 109 0.98 14.42 31.32
CA THR A 109 -0.34 14.96 31.67
C THR A 109 -0.76 14.61 33.10
N LYS A 110 -0.01 13.72 33.77
CA LYS A 110 -0.37 13.14 35.08
C LYS A 110 -1.71 12.39 35.08
N THR A 111 -2.20 12.01 33.91
CA THR A 111 -3.41 11.21 33.74
C THR A 111 -3.03 9.74 33.71
N PRO A 112 -3.76 8.83 34.40
CA PRO A 112 -3.52 7.39 34.27
C PRO A 112 -3.62 6.93 32.80
N TRP A 113 -2.81 5.94 32.42
CA TRP A 113 -2.70 5.50 31.01
C TRP A 113 -4.00 4.93 30.44
N ARG A 114 -4.86 4.33 31.27
CA ARG A 114 -6.08 3.64 30.80
C ARG A 114 -7.15 4.62 30.31
N PRO A 115 -7.58 5.64 31.08
CA PRO A 115 -8.45 6.70 30.57
C PRO A 115 -7.88 7.38 29.31
N LEU A 116 -6.58 7.65 29.28
CA LEU A 116 -5.92 8.26 28.13
C LEU A 116 -6.00 7.36 26.87
N LEU A 117 -5.86 6.04 27.05
CA LEU A 117 -6.05 5.08 25.97
C LEU A 117 -7.50 5.05 25.49
N ASP A 118 -8.47 5.04 26.39
CA ASP A 118 -9.90 5.04 26.05
C ASP A 118 -10.26 6.31 25.25
N ASP A 119 -9.74 7.47 25.66
CA ASP A 119 -9.90 8.74 24.95
C ASP A 119 -9.30 8.69 23.54
N TYR A 120 -8.09 8.16 23.38
CA TYR A 120 -7.46 8.00 22.07
C TYR A 120 -8.18 7.01 21.16
N LEU A 121 -8.69 5.91 21.70
CA LEU A 121 -9.48 4.95 20.93
C LEU A 121 -10.80 5.58 20.48
N ALA A 122 -11.46 6.37 21.34
CA ALA A 122 -12.66 7.11 20.99
C ALA A 122 -12.39 8.18 19.92
N GLU A 123 -11.26 8.90 20.02
CA GLU A 123 -10.84 9.88 19.02
C GLU A 123 -10.58 9.23 17.66
N VAL A 124 -9.83 8.12 17.62
CA VAL A 124 -9.58 7.35 16.39
C VAL A 124 -10.89 6.84 15.79
N TYR A 125 -11.80 6.34 16.62
CA TYR A 125 -13.11 5.89 16.15
C TYR A 125 -13.91 7.01 15.50
N ARG A 126 -13.98 8.19 16.14
CA ARG A 126 -14.63 9.39 15.59
C ARG A 126 -13.98 9.83 14.29
N TRP A 127 -12.65 9.84 14.22
CA TRP A 127 -11.90 10.11 12.99
C TRP A 127 -12.30 9.19 11.83
N VAL A 128 -12.59 7.91 12.11
CA VAL A 128 -13.00 6.96 11.06
C VAL A 128 -14.46 7.13 10.68
N VAL A 129 -15.34 7.29 11.66
CA VAL A 129 -16.79 7.30 11.46
C VAL A 129 -17.27 8.65 10.98
N ASP A 130 -16.92 9.72 11.71
CA ASP A 130 -17.43 11.08 11.45
C ASP A 130 -16.92 11.60 10.10
N ALA A 131 -15.66 11.30 9.75
CA ALA A 131 -15.10 11.66 8.46
C ALA A 131 -15.45 10.70 7.31
N HIS A 132 -16.36 9.74 7.54
CA HIS A 132 -16.79 8.74 6.55
C HIS A 132 -15.65 7.91 5.94
N MET A 133 -14.55 7.73 6.67
CA MET A 133 -13.34 7.03 6.21
C MET A 133 -13.47 5.50 6.25
N HIS A 134 -14.51 4.97 6.90
CA HIS A 134 -14.79 3.53 6.94
C HIS A 134 -14.90 2.90 5.55
N TRP A 135 -15.53 3.55 4.57
CA TRP A 135 -15.65 3.00 3.20
C TRP A 135 -14.30 2.94 2.47
N PRO A 136 -13.52 4.04 2.38
CA PRO A 136 -12.16 3.98 1.83
C PRO A 136 -11.29 2.91 2.50
N ILE A 137 -11.34 2.79 3.83
CA ILE A 137 -10.57 1.81 4.61
C ILE A 137 -10.99 0.38 4.24
N LEU A 138 -12.29 0.07 4.27
CA LEU A 138 -12.80 -1.27 3.98
C LEU A 138 -12.47 -1.71 2.55
N LEU A 139 -12.64 -0.81 1.57
CA LEU A 139 -12.31 -1.10 0.18
C LEU A 139 -10.81 -1.31 -0.02
N ALA A 140 -9.98 -0.50 0.66
CA ALA A 140 -8.54 -0.63 0.60
C ALA A 140 -8.07 -1.97 1.19
N VAL A 141 -8.65 -2.40 2.32
CA VAL A 141 -8.41 -3.72 2.92
C VAL A 141 -8.91 -4.85 2.01
N ALA A 142 -10.11 -4.74 1.46
CA ALA A 142 -10.65 -5.74 0.54
C ALA A 142 -9.76 -5.92 -0.70
N ALA A 143 -9.25 -4.82 -1.26
CA ALA A 143 -8.35 -4.85 -2.41
C ALA A 143 -7.06 -5.62 -2.12
N ILE A 144 -6.42 -5.43 -0.95
CA ILE A 144 -5.20 -6.17 -0.62
C ILE A 144 -5.49 -7.64 -0.34
N LEU A 145 -6.58 -7.95 0.35
CA LEU A 145 -6.99 -9.33 0.62
C LEU A 145 -7.32 -10.10 -0.67
N TRP A 146 -7.94 -9.43 -1.64
CA TRP A 146 -8.21 -9.99 -2.97
C TRP A 146 -6.93 -10.38 -3.72
N GLN A 147 -5.83 -9.65 -3.52
CA GLN A 147 -4.56 -9.93 -4.17
C GLN A 147 -3.77 -11.08 -3.51
N ILE A 148 -4.09 -11.46 -2.27
CA ILE A 148 -3.32 -12.46 -1.50
C ILE A 148 -3.24 -13.83 -2.21
N PRO A 149 -4.33 -14.43 -2.71
CA PRO A 149 -4.25 -15.73 -3.38
C PRO A 149 -3.29 -15.73 -4.58
N ARG A 150 -3.29 -14.64 -5.36
CA ARG A 150 -2.37 -14.45 -6.49
C ARG A 150 -0.92 -14.37 -6.01
N ARG A 151 -0.64 -13.60 -4.94
CA ARG A 151 0.69 -13.51 -4.32
C ARG A 151 1.20 -14.86 -3.81
N ILE A 152 0.31 -15.68 -3.23
CA ILE A 152 0.63 -17.05 -2.80
C ILE A 152 1.00 -17.90 -4.01
N ARG A 153 0.19 -17.89 -5.07
CA ARG A 153 0.49 -18.61 -6.32
C ARG A 153 1.85 -18.19 -6.89
N ASN A 154 2.11 -16.88 -6.98
CA ASN A 154 3.36 -16.37 -7.53
C ASN A 154 4.57 -16.81 -6.70
N LEU A 155 4.46 -16.84 -5.38
CA LEU A 155 5.50 -17.38 -4.51
C LEU A 155 5.82 -18.85 -4.79
N TYR A 156 4.81 -19.68 -5.09
CA TYR A 156 5.03 -21.09 -5.41
C TYR A 156 5.62 -21.31 -6.81
N VAL A 157 5.23 -20.49 -7.79
CA VAL A 157 5.66 -20.64 -9.19
C VAL A 157 7.04 -20.02 -9.43
N HIS A 158 7.26 -18.82 -8.91
CA HIS A 158 8.45 -18.01 -9.20
C HIS A 158 9.43 -17.97 -8.02
N GLY A 159 9.00 -18.32 -6.81
CA GLY A 159 9.81 -18.19 -5.61
C GLY A 159 9.69 -16.80 -4.96
N PRO A 160 10.55 -16.47 -3.99
CA PRO A 160 10.51 -15.19 -3.29
C PRO A 160 10.88 -14.00 -4.18
N PRO A 161 10.43 -12.76 -3.85
CA PRO A 161 9.75 -12.35 -2.62
C PRO A 161 8.20 -12.44 -2.66
N PHE A 162 7.56 -12.73 -1.52
CA PHE A 162 6.09 -12.70 -1.38
C PHE A 162 5.57 -11.27 -1.13
N SER A 163 6.22 -10.54 -0.23
CA SER A 163 6.05 -9.09 -0.08
C SER A 163 7.10 -8.36 -0.91
N GLY A 164 6.95 -8.37 -2.24
CA GLY A 164 7.69 -7.45 -3.09
C GLY A 164 7.41 -6.00 -2.70
N VAL A 165 8.36 -5.10 -2.97
CA VAL A 165 8.13 -3.65 -2.88
C VAL A 165 7.23 -3.30 -4.06
N SER A 166 5.92 -3.52 -3.93
CA SER A 166 4.97 -3.07 -4.94
C SER A 166 5.32 -1.61 -5.26
N LEU A 167 5.62 -1.32 -6.53
CA LEU A 167 5.94 0.03 -7.00
C LEU A 167 4.91 1.05 -6.48
N GLY A 168 3.64 0.62 -6.36
CA GLY A 168 2.58 1.37 -5.70
C GLY A 168 2.77 1.59 -4.20
N CYS A 169 3.22 0.60 -3.41
CA CYS A 169 3.50 0.78 -1.98
C CYS A 169 4.71 1.70 -1.71
N ALA A 170 5.78 1.61 -2.51
CA ALA A 170 6.91 2.54 -2.37
C ALA A 170 6.54 3.97 -2.79
N MET A 171 5.82 4.16 -3.91
CA MET A 171 5.29 5.47 -4.29
C MET A 171 4.32 6.02 -3.24
N ARG A 172 3.48 5.16 -2.66
CA ARG A 172 2.55 5.54 -1.58
C ARG A 172 3.24 5.90 -0.27
N CYS A 173 4.44 5.40 0.04
CA CYS A 173 5.25 5.90 1.17
C CYS A 173 6.02 7.18 0.86
N VAL A 174 6.38 7.40 -0.41
CA VAL A 174 7.03 8.63 -0.89
C VAL A 174 6.06 9.83 -0.85
N VAL A 175 4.77 9.62 -1.12
CA VAL A 175 3.74 10.67 -1.06
C VAL A 175 3.53 11.30 0.33
N PRO A 176 3.50 10.57 1.46
CA PRO A 176 3.53 11.11 2.82
C PRO A 176 4.80 11.91 3.14
N LEU A 177 5.96 11.44 2.69
CA LEU A 177 7.22 12.17 2.82
C LEU A 177 7.16 13.49 2.03
N PHE A 178 6.59 13.49 0.81
CA PHE A 178 6.28 14.71 0.07
C PHE A 178 5.19 15.57 0.74
N GLY A 179 4.24 14.96 1.43
CA GLY A 179 3.24 15.64 2.26
C GLY A 179 3.88 16.43 3.41
N CYS A 180 4.96 15.91 4.02
CA CYS A 180 5.78 16.65 4.98
C CYS A 180 6.51 17.86 4.34
N PHE A 181 6.91 17.75 3.06
CA PHE A 181 7.47 18.87 2.29
C PHE A 181 6.43 19.91 1.85
N LEU A 182 5.15 19.53 1.76
CA LEU A 182 4.04 20.43 1.43
C LEU A 182 3.56 21.24 2.63
N ALA A 183 3.93 20.87 3.86
CA ALA A 183 3.61 21.57 5.11
C ALA A 183 3.81 23.11 5.08
N PRO A 184 4.83 23.68 4.42
CA PRO A 184 5.00 25.13 4.30
C PRO A 184 4.01 25.79 3.33
N PHE A 185 3.55 25.07 2.31
CA PHE A 185 2.56 25.57 1.34
C PHE A 185 1.12 25.55 1.91
N ILE A 186 0.86 24.69 2.91
CA ILE A 186 -0.37 24.68 3.73
C ILE A 186 -0.63 26.05 4.37
N ALA A 187 0.44 26.76 4.74
CA ALA A 187 0.35 28.09 5.34
C ALA A 187 -0.08 29.20 4.36
N ALA A 188 -0.12 28.95 3.04
CA ALA A 188 -0.35 29.98 2.02
C ALA A 188 -1.81 30.12 1.56
N GLY A 189 -2.75 29.29 2.06
CA GLY A 189 -4.18 29.59 2.14
C GLY A 189 -5.03 29.65 0.85
N LYS A 190 -4.48 29.39 -0.35
CA LYS A 190 -5.24 29.59 -1.61
C LYS A 190 -6.00 28.36 -2.13
N VAL A 191 -5.64 27.15 -1.70
CA VAL A 191 -6.31 25.88 -2.06
C VAL A 191 -6.28 24.94 -0.85
N PRO A 192 -7.39 24.26 -0.49
CA PRO A 192 -7.37 23.29 0.60
C PRO A 192 -6.38 22.16 0.27
N VAL A 193 -5.38 21.99 1.11
CA VAL A 193 -4.25 21.06 0.91
C VAL A 193 -4.72 19.63 0.70
N VAL A 194 -5.84 19.27 1.32
CA VAL A 194 -6.47 17.96 1.16
C VAL A 194 -6.77 17.65 -0.31
N TRP A 195 -7.23 18.62 -1.11
CA TRP A 195 -7.50 18.40 -2.53
C TRP A 195 -6.22 18.27 -3.35
N ILE A 196 -5.18 19.04 -3.01
CA ILE A 196 -3.86 18.91 -3.66
C ILE A 196 -3.29 17.51 -3.39
N LEU A 197 -3.32 17.06 -2.13
CA LEU A 197 -2.84 15.74 -1.73
C LEU A 197 -3.67 14.63 -2.38
N TRP A 198 -4.99 14.76 -2.40
CA TRP A 198 -5.87 13.80 -3.07
C TRP A 198 -5.53 13.68 -4.56
N VAL A 199 -5.43 14.79 -5.30
CA VAL A 199 -5.03 14.77 -6.73
C VAL A 199 -3.66 14.13 -6.89
N THR A 200 -2.71 14.45 -6.01
CA THR A 200 -1.36 13.89 -6.06
C THR A 200 -1.37 12.38 -5.84
N ILE A 201 -2.14 11.88 -4.88
CA ILE A 201 -2.31 10.45 -4.61
C ILE A 201 -2.91 9.73 -5.83
N VAL A 202 -3.98 10.29 -6.39
CA VAL A 202 -4.65 9.71 -7.57
C VAL A 202 -3.70 9.71 -8.78
N ALA A 203 -2.99 10.80 -9.02
CA ALA A 203 -2.02 10.90 -10.11
C ALA A 203 -0.86 9.91 -9.93
N ALA A 204 -0.35 9.73 -8.70
CA ALA A 204 0.69 8.76 -8.41
C ALA A 204 0.23 7.32 -8.67
N ASP A 205 -0.99 6.97 -8.26
CA ASP A 205 -1.58 5.65 -8.53
C ASP A 205 -1.76 5.41 -10.05
N ILE A 206 -2.24 6.41 -10.79
CA ILE A 206 -2.38 6.33 -12.26
C ILE A 206 -1.00 6.19 -12.93
N LEU A 207 0.00 6.95 -12.48
CA LEU A 207 1.37 6.86 -13.00
C LEU A 207 1.99 5.49 -12.71
N ALA A 208 1.79 4.95 -11.51
CA ALA A 208 2.27 3.61 -11.16
C ALA A 208 1.65 2.53 -12.06
N LEU A 209 0.34 2.61 -12.32
CA LEU A 209 -0.36 1.73 -13.28
C LEU A 209 0.21 1.90 -14.70
N GLY A 210 0.43 3.15 -15.12
CA GLY A 210 1.02 3.45 -16.43
C GLY A 210 2.44 2.90 -16.59
N MET A 211 3.27 2.99 -15.54
CA MET A 211 4.62 2.41 -15.54
C MET A 211 4.59 0.88 -15.58
N HIS A 212 3.67 0.24 -14.84
CA HIS A 212 3.48 -1.22 -14.92
C HIS A 212 3.07 -1.65 -16.33
N TRP A 213 2.15 -0.92 -16.95
CA TRP A 213 1.69 -1.18 -18.33
C TRP A 213 2.81 -1.00 -19.36
N ASP A 214 3.57 0.10 -19.30
CA ASP A 214 4.70 0.36 -20.20
C ASP A 214 5.78 -0.72 -20.07
N LEU A 215 6.13 -1.10 -18.84
CA LEU A 215 7.11 -2.15 -18.58
C LEU A 215 6.67 -3.50 -19.19
N GLN A 216 5.41 -3.89 -19.00
CA GLN A 216 4.88 -5.13 -19.57
C GLN A 216 4.91 -5.13 -21.10
N ASN A 217 4.55 -4.01 -21.75
CA ASN A 217 4.60 -3.93 -23.20
C ASN A 217 6.02 -4.02 -23.75
N ARG A 218 6.99 -3.40 -23.06
CA ARG A 218 8.41 -3.50 -23.44
C ARG A 218 8.93 -4.93 -23.31
N LEU A 219 8.55 -5.64 -22.24
CA LEU A 219 8.91 -7.04 -22.04
C LEU A 219 8.30 -7.94 -23.13
N ARG A 220 7.01 -7.79 -23.45
CA ARG A 220 6.35 -8.55 -24.54
C ARG A 220 7.00 -8.30 -25.89
N LYS A 221 7.42 -7.06 -26.17
CA LYS A 221 8.12 -6.72 -27.40
C LYS A 221 9.48 -7.41 -27.49
N LEU A 222 10.24 -7.41 -26.38
CA LEU A 222 11.50 -8.14 -26.30
C LEU A 222 11.32 -9.64 -26.53
N ASP A 223 10.28 -10.25 -25.95
CA ASP A 223 9.98 -11.68 -26.17
C ASP A 223 9.67 -11.97 -27.64
N SER A 224 8.89 -11.09 -28.30
CA SER A 224 8.59 -11.24 -29.73
C SER A 224 9.81 -11.04 -30.63
N ASP A 225 10.73 -10.16 -30.24
CA ASP A 225 11.97 -9.92 -30.97
C ASP A 225 12.95 -11.09 -30.79
N GLU A 226 13.09 -11.66 -29.58
CA GLU A 226 13.86 -12.88 -29.29
C GLU A 226 13.32 -14.11 -30.04
N LEU A 227 12.00 -14.25 -30.14
CA LEU A 227 11.34 -15.32 -30.92
C LEU A 227 11.55 -15.16 -32.43
N ASN A 228 11.56 -13.93 -32.93
CA ASN A 228 11.79 -13.63 -34.35
C ASN A 228 13.27 -13.75 -34.74
N ASP A 229 14.19 -13.57 -33.79
CA ASP A 229 15.64 -13.74 -33.99
C ASP A 229 16.10 -15.21 -33.92
N SER A 230 15.32 -16.09 -34.54
CA SER A 230 15.54 -17.54 -34.71
C SER A 230 16.81 -17.91 -35.51
N ARG A 231 17.73 -16.97 -35.72
CA ARG A 231 19.12 -17.23 -36.16
C ARG A 231 20.01 -17.79 -35.04
N ILE A 232 19.55 -17.77 -33.78
CA ILE A 232 20.33 -18.25 -32.62
C ILE A 232 19.94 -19.69 -32.20
N LEU A 233 18.87 -20.27 -32.78
CA LEU A 233 18.44 -21.65 -32.52
C LEU A 233 18.88 -22.65 -33.60
N LYS A 234 19.96 -22.37 -34.34
CA LYS A 234 20.66 -23.33 -35.20
C LYS A 234 22.13 -23.43 -34.82
#